data_AF-A0A4C1TMV2-F1
#
_entry.id   AF-A0A4C1TMV2-F1
#
_cell.length_a   1.000
_cell.length_b   1.000
_cell.length_c   1.000
_cell.angle_alpha   90.00
_cell.angle_beta   90.00
_cell.angle_gamma   90.00
#
_symmetry.space_group_name_H-M   'P 1'
#
loop_
_entity.id
_entity.type
_entity.pdbx_description
1 polymer ?
#
loop_
_entity_poly.entity_id
_entity_poly.type
_entity_poly.pdbx_seq_one_letter_code
_entity_poly.pdbx_strand_id
1 'polypeptide(L)'
;MSEETQYQPFFVDRAKTGRAACKGCKDKCAAGELRIAKLVPSPYGDGEHMKSWYHVDCLMNALLKQRPATKRIDSIDDIGNWETLSKEDQNLILDKINETENLFAQKHSGKYTAKTIKNEHKPVTQPDQKTSDESDPTTAKVHLITSRDNNFSEFTELCNKIASAPAYLAKKNIVNNFFTKGVDGKSFNGDLRLWCKLLLPQVTKRVYNLKSKQLIKLFSKIFDTDQDDMLSHLEQGDVSETIRYFFNKSKSIQPFSKSVLTIQDVENFLSDLSKLTKEDEQIYHFKKIVKQCTLNDLKTIIRLIKADLRITAGPKHILEGLHPDAYDVFQTSQDLDMVLNRVLPQSSGVKHKDALHENVHAKLSLMTPVLPMLAEACKSVEMAMKKCPNGMFSEIKYDGERVQVHKQGKEFKYFSRALKPVMPHKVNHFKNYLPQAFPEGEDLVLDAEVLMIDVTTGKPLPFGTLGIHKQSEFKDAQVCLLVFDCLYYNGQVLMDLPIRERRKILLDHMTEVQNHVMFSEQKLIKKSADLADMIAKVLQLGLEGLVLKDLESKYEPGKRHWLKVKKDYLFDGAMADTADLVVLGAWFG
;
A
#
# COMPACT_ATOMS: atom_id res chain seq x y z
N MET A 1 23.74 0.13 -14.34
CA MET A 1 24.58 0.36 -13.15
C MET A 1 23.86 1.37 -12.30
N SER A 2 23.40 0.96 -11.11
CA SER A 2 22.66 1.80 -10.17
C SER A 2 23.57 2.89 -9.60
N GLU A 3 23.11 4.14 -9.61
CA GLU A 3 23.75 5.23 -8.86
C GLU A 3 23.69 4.90 -7.36
N GLU A 4 24.83 4.57 -6.77
CA GLU A 4 24.99 4.47 -5.32
C GLU A 4 24.78 5.86 -4.71
N THR A 5 23.63 6.11 -4.07
CA THR A 5 23.44 7.34 -3.31
C THR A 5 24.36 7.30 -2.09
N GLN A 6 25.42 8.08 -2.13
CA GLN A 6 26.45 8.14 -1.09
C GLN A 6 25.81 8.55 0.25
N TYR A 7 25.98 7.72 1.30
CA TYR A 7 25.36 7.96 2.61
C TYR A 7 26.03 9.15 3.33
N GLN A 8 25.24 10.19 3.64
CA GLN A 8 25.72 11.43 4.28
C GLN A 8 25.33 11.46 5.78
N PRO A 9 26.26 11.19 6.72
CA PRO A 9 25.96 11.14 8.15
C PRO A 9 25.72 12.51 8.80
N PHE A 10 26.14 13.61 8.16
CA PHE A 10 26.00 14.97 8.67
C PHE A 10 25.26 15.87 7.69
N PHE A 11 24.65 16.95 8.19
CA PHE A 11 23.93 17.92 7.37
C PHE A 11 24.14 19.34 7.90
N VAL A 12 24.23 20.33 7.01
CA VAL A 12 24.41 21.74 7.36
C VAL A 12 23.31 22.61 6.76
N ASP A 13 22.87 23.64 7.48
CA ASP A 13 21.90 24.62 6.97
C ASP A 13 21.90 25.88 7.87
N ARG A 14 21.35 26.98 7.37
CA ARG A 14 20.92 28.10 8.23
C ARG A 14 19.53 27.83 8.79
N ALA A 15 19.34 28.07 10.08
CA ALA A 15 18.09 27.79 10.76
C ALA A 15 16.93 28.63 10.20
N LYS A 16 16.00 28.00 9.47
CA LYS A 16 14.92 28.73 8.78
C LYS A 16 13.88 29.41 9.69
N THR A 17 13.64 28.87 10.89
CA THR A 17 12.51 29.30 11.73
C THR A 17 12.83 29.44 13.22
N GLY A 18 14.08 29.28 13.66
CA GLY A 18 14.42 29.44 15.09
C GLY A 18 13.93 28.33 16.05
N ARG A 19 13.20 27.32 15.54
CA ARG A 19 12.44 26.36 16.37
C ARG A 19 13.22 25.15 16.86
N ALA A 20 14.37 24.83 16.26
CA ALA A 20 15.13 23.64 16.65
C ALA A 20 16.01 23.95 17.87
N ALA A 21 15.90 23.12 18.91
CA ALA A 21 16.81 23.19 20.05
C ALA A 21 18.11 22.44 19.74
N CYS A 22 19.24 23.09 19.98
CA CYS A 22 20.57 22.49 19.91
C CYS A 22 20.65 21.31 20.88
N LYS A 23 21.03 20.13 20.40
CA LYS A 23 21.14 18.96 21.29
C LYS A 23 22.31 19.02 22.28
N GLY A 24 23.29 19.89 22.03
CA GLY A 24 24.41 20.18 22.92
C GLY A 24 24.01 21.05 24.11
N CYS A 25 23.70 22.34 23.88
CA CYS A 25 23.39 23.30 24.95
C CYS A 25 21.90 23.42 25.32
N LYS A 26 20.99 22.81 24.56
CA LYS A 26 19.52 22.89 24.69
C LYS A 26 18.89 24.24 24.32
N ASP A 27 19.69 25.27 24.05
CA ASP A 27 19.19 26.54 23.53
C ASP A 27 18.66 26.41 22.10
N LYS A 28 17.83 27.36 21.68
CA LYS A 28 17.27 27.40 20.32
C LYS A 28 18.32 27.89 19.31
N CYS A 29 18.47 27.19 18.20
CA CYS A 29 19.22 27.70 17.04
C CYS A 29 18.38 28.81 16.38
N ALA A 30 18.78 30.06 16.53
CA ALA A 30 18.04 31.25 16.13
C ALA A 30 17.81 31.29 14.61
N ALA A 31 16.77 31.99 14.16
CA ALA A 31 16.51 32.10 12.73
C ALA A 31 17.68 32.78 12.00
N GLY A 32 18.14 32.20 10.89
CA GLY A 32 19.32 32.64 10.13
C GLY A 32 20.66 32.11 10.66
N GLU A 33 20.70 31.47 11.82
CA GLU A 33 21.95 30.98 12.42
C GLU A 33 22.46 29.71 11.73
N LEU A 34 23.78 29.62 11.49
CA LEU A 34 24.42 28.46 10.91
C LEU A 34 24.43 27.29 11.91
N ARG A 35 23.93 26.13 11.49
CA ARG A 35 23.82 24.94 12.34
C ARG A 35 24.18 23.67 11.58
N ILE A 36 24.55 22.65 12.33
CA ILE A 36 24.96 21.35 11.82
C ILE A 36 24.18 20.24 12.52
N ALA A 37 23.83 19.18 11.79
CA ALA A 37 23.09 18.04 12.29
C ALA A 37 23.86 16.75 12.08
N LYS A 38 23.62 15.80 13.01
CA LYS A 38 24.00 14.39 12.87
C LYS A 38 22.75 13.57 12.60
N LEU A 39 22.81 12.63 11.64
CA LEU A 39 21.74 11.65 11.46
C LEU A 39 21.69 10.68 12.64
N VAL A 40 20.50 10.45 13.19
CA VAL A 40 20.25 9.45 14.23
C VAL A 40 18.99 8.64 13.89
N PRO A 41 18.87 7.38 14.31
CA PRO A 41 17.66 6.59 14.10
C PRO A 41 16.41 7.28 14.65
N SER A 42 15.33 7.26 13.88
CA SER A 42 14.03 7.79 14.27
C SER A 42 13.33 6.81 15.22
N PRO A 43 12.84 7.25 16.40
CA PRO A 43 12.05 6.38 17.28
C PRO A 43 10.62 6.15 16.78
N TYR A 44 10.24 6.70 15.62
CA TYR A 44 8.87 6.67 15.08
C TYR A 44 8.72 5.86 13.78
N GLY A 45 9.78 5.22 13.28
CA GLY A 45 9.74 4.38 12.08
C GLY A 45 10.97 3.48 11.95
N ASP A 46 10.77 2.20 11.66
CA ASP A 46 11.85 1.22 11.45
C ASP A 46 12.68 1.60 10.22
N GLY A 47 13.95 1.96 10.43
CA GLY A 47 14.91 2.31 9.35
C GLY A 47 14.91 3.78 8.92
N GLU A 48 14.04 4.63 9.47
CA GLU A 48 14.06 6.07 9.20
C GLU A 48 15.10 6.80 10.05
N HIS A 49 15.74 7.83 9.50
CA HIS A 49 16.73 8.64 10.21
C HIS A 49 16.22 10.08 10.39
N MET A 50 16.49 10.68 11.54
CA MET A 50 16.17 12.07 11.84
C MET A 50 17.42 12.94 12.01
N LYS A 51 17.32 14.22 11.63
CA LYS A 51 18.40 15.20 11.79
C LYS A 51 18.39 15.75 13.22
N SER A 52 19.41 15.38 13.99
CA SER A 52 19.66 15.93 15.32
C SER A 52 20.50 17.20 15.20
N TRP A 53 19.88 18.38 15.32
CA TRP A 53 20.54 19.69 15.14
C TRP A 53 21.38 20.15 16.35
N TYR A 54 22.48 20.83 16.06
CA TYR A 54 23.42 21.44 17.00
C TYR A 54 23.87 22.81 16.47
N HIS A 55 24.23 23.74 17.37
CA HIS A 55 25.16 24.82 17.00
C HIS A 55 26.49 24.20 16.53
N VAL A 56 27.18 24.86 15.60
CA VAL A 56 28.43 24.32 15.03
C VAL A 56 29.44 23.99 16.13
N ASP A 57 29.66 24.90 17.07
CA ASP A 57 30.55 24.68 18.22
C ASP A 57 30.07 23.59 19.19
N CYS A 58 28.76 23.42 19.32
CA CYS A 58 28.21 22.36 20.17
C CYS A 58 28.47 20.97 19.58
N LEU A 59 28.40 20.82 18.25
CA LEU A 59 28.74 19.55 17.61
C LEU A 59 30.25 19.30 17.68
N MET A 60 31.09 20.30 17.42
CA MET A 60 32.55 20.17 17.51
C MET A 60 32.99 19.73 18.91
N ASN A 61 32.47 20.37 19.95
CA ASN A 61 32.71 19.98 21.34
C ASN A 61 32.19 18.56 21.67
N ALA A 62 31.08 18.15 21.07
CA ALA A 62 30.57 16.78 21.23
C ALA A 62 31.49 15.75 20.55
N LEU A 63 32.04 16.06 19.37
CA LEU A 63 33.00 15.20 18.67
C LEU A 63 34.33 15.09 19.44
N LEU A 64 34.82 16.16 20.07
CA LEU A 64 36.03 16.14 20.92
C LEU A 64 35.95 15.20 22.14
N LYS A 65 34.73 14.88 22.59
CA LYS A 65 34.47 14.02 23.76
C LYS A 65 34.21 12.55 23.36
N GLN A 66 34.12 12.24 22.07
CA GLN A 66 33.84 10.88 21.58
C GLN A 66 35.11 10.01 21.54
N ARG A 67 34.90 8.68 21.55
CA ARG A 67 35.99 7.69 21.47
C ARG A 67 36.64 7.73 20.08
N PRO A 68 37.95 7.48 19.95
CA PRO A 68 38.67 7.52 18.66
C PRO A 68 38.08 6.65 17.54
N ALA A 69 37.40 5.55 17.88
CA ALA A 69 36.77 4.64 16.91
C ALA A 69 35.40 5.13 16.37
N THR A 70 34.90 6.28 16.82
CA THR A 70 33.59 6.80 16.38
C THR A 70 33.76 7.51 15.04
N LYS A 71 32.91 7.22 14.04
CA LYS A 71 32.96 7.90 12.73
C LYS A 71 32.78 9.42 12.91
N ARG A 72 33.76 10.19 12.43
CA ARG A 72 33.80 11.66 12.42
C ARG A 72 33.51 12.18 11.00
N ILE A 73 33.64 13.48 10.80
CA ILE A 73 33.53 14.07 9.46
C ILE A 73 34.89 13.82 8.80
N ASP A 74 34.95 12.97 7.78
CA ASP A 74 36.20 12.59 7.10
C ASP A 74 36.34 13.27 5.72
N SER A 75 35.22 13.59 5.07
CA SER A 75 35.16 14.35 3.81
C SER A 75 34.03 15.38 3.83
N ILE A 76 34.10 16.39 2.96
CA ILE A 76 32.97 17.28 2.66
C ILE A 76 31.76 16.50 2.13
N ASP A 77 32.00 15.35 1.48
CA ASP A 77 30.94 14.49 0.93
C ASP A 77 30.10 13.81 2.02
N ASP A 78 30.62 13.69 3.25
CA ASP A 78 29.85 13.22 4.42
C ASP A 78 28.82 14.26 4.90
N ILE A 79 28.87 15.49 4.39
CA ILE A 79 28.02 16.61 4.78
C ILE A 79 26.98 16.90 3.69
N GLY A 80 25.74 16.49 3.93
CA GLY A 80 24.62 16.85 3.08
C GLY A 80 24.29 18.35 3.15
N ASN A 81 23.80 18.89 2.03
CA ASN A 81 23.52 20.31 1.78
C ASN A 81 24.76 21.23 1.67
N TRP A 82 25.97 20.68 1.53
CA TRP A 82 27.19 21.48 1.43
C TRP A 82 27.16 22.55 0.33
N GLU A 83 26.71 22.19 -0.87
CA GLU A 83 26.62 23.08 -2.04
C GLU A 83 25.62 24.23 -1.88
N THR A 84 24.71 24.15 -0.91
CA THR A 84 23.68 25.17 -0.66
C THR A 84 24.15 26.30 0.26
N LEU A 85 25.33 26.15 0.87
CA LEU A 85 25.95 27.16 1.73
C LEU A 85 26.70 28.23 0.93
N SER A 86 26.83 29.43 1.49
CA SER A 86 27.74 30.44 0.96
C SER A 86 29.20 29.98 1.12
N LYS A 87 30.11 30.49 0.28
CA LYS A 87 31.55 30.21 0.41
C LYS A 87 32.11 30.61 1.77
N GLU A 88 31.57 31.67 2.37
CA GLU A 88 31.92 32.12 3.73
C GLU A 88 31.51 31.09 4.79
N ASP A 89 30.30 30.55 4.71
CA ASP A 89 29.81 29.52 5.63
C ASP A 89 30.55 28.18 5.45
N GLN A 90 30.89 27.82 4.21
CA GLN A 90 31.70 26.63 3.91
C GLN A 90 33.09 26.74 4.55
N ASN A 91 33.75 27.90 4.40
CA ASN A 91 35.05 28.14 5.02
C ASN A 91 34.98 28.11 6.56
N LEU A 92 33.96 28.74 7.15
CA LEU A 92 33.76 28.74 8.59
C LEU A 92 33.58 27.33 9.17
N ILE A 93 32.86 26.45 8.46
CA ILE A 93 32.67 25.06 8.88
C ILE A 93 33.96 24.26 8.71
N LEU A 94 34.69 24.43 7.60
CA LEU A 94 35.98 23.78 7.38
C LEU A 94 37.01 24.17 8.44
N ASP A 95 37.10 25.45 8.78
CA ASP A 95 38.00 25.95 9.82
C ASP A 95 37.69 25.31 11.17
N LYS A 96 36.41 25.29 11.56
CA LYS A 96 35.96 24.66 12.82
C LYS A 96 36.20 23.15 12.84
N ILE A 97 36.03 22.43 11.72
CA ILE A 97 36.32 21.00 11.64
C ILE A 97 37.83 20.74 11.77
N ASN A 98 38.65 21.49 11.03
CA ASN A 98 40.10 21.32 11.04
C ASN A 98 40.72 21.69 12.39
N GLU A 99 40.25 22.76 13.03
CA GLU A 99 40.64 23.13 14.40
C GLU A 99 40.28 22.00 15.39
N THR A 100 39.09 21.43 15.26
CA THR A 100 38.59 20.33 16.09
C THR A 100 39.38 19.02 15.89
N GLU A 101 39.82 18.71 14.67
CA GLU A 101 40.69 17.58 14.38
C GLU A 101 42.08 17.74 14.99
N ASN A 102 42.66 18.95 14.88
CA ASN A 102 43.95 19.27 15.47
C ASN A 102 43.92 19.16 17.00
N LEU A 103 42.89 19.71 17.66
CA LEU A 103 42.70 19.60 19.11
C LEU A 103 42.48 18.14 19.54
N PHE A 104 41.78 17.34 18.73
CA PHE A 104 41.57 15.92 19.03
C PHE A 104 42.87 15.10 18.94
N ALA A 105 43.71 15.37 17.93
CA ALA A 105 45.02 14.73 17.77
C ALA A 105 45.98 15.10 18.91
N GLN A 106 45.98 16.37 19.36
CA GLN A 106 46.77 16.81 20.52
C GLN A 106 46.35 16.07 21.81
N LYS A 107 45.05 15.85 22.01
CA LYS A 107 44.49 15.17 23.18
C LYS A 107 44.75 13.64 23.20
N HIS A 108 45.04 13.04 22.05
CA HIS A 108 45.26 11.59 21.89
C HIS A 108 46.64 11.29 21.28
N SER A 109 47.65 12.06 21.71
CA SER A 109 49.01 12.01 21.18
C SER A 109 49.55 10.57 21.08
N GLY A 110 50.05 10.22 19.89
CA GLY A 110 50.62 8.90 19.58
C GLY A 110 49.64 7.82 19.09
N LYS A 111 48.31 8.07 19.09
CA LYS A 111 47.29 7.09 18.62
C LYS A 111 46.40 7.59 17.49
N TYR A 112 46.49 8.87 17.12
CA TYR A 112 45.65 9.49 16.09
C TYR A 112 46.38 10.64 15.39
N THR A 113 46.29 10.69 14.06
CA THR A 113 46.81 11.80 13.23
C THR A 113 45.66 12.67 12.75
N ALA A 114 45.80 13.99 12.87
CA ALA A 114 44.77 14.92 12.39
C ALA A 114 44.60 14.82 10.88
N LYS A 115 43.35 14.77 10.41
CA LYS A 115 43.01 14.80 9.00
C LYS A 115 42.57 16.21 8.62
N THR A 116 43.34 16.88 7.77
CA THR A 116 42.97 18.20 7.24
C THR A 116 42.02 18.03 6.06
N ILE A 117 40.79 18.54 6.20
CA ILE A 117 39.79 18.53 5.13
C ILE A 117 39.92 19.82 4.31
N LYS A 118 40.03 19.68 2.98
CA LYS A 118 40.08 20.78 2.01
C LYS A 118 38.82 20.79 1.13
N ASN A 119 38.46 21.97 0.62
CA ASN A 119 37.36 22.13 -0.32
C ASN A 119 37.79 21.79 -1.77
N GLU A 120 38.18 20.54 -2.02
CA GLU A 120 38.62 20.06 -3.35
C GLU A 120 37.65 18.98 -3.86
N HIS A 121 36.81 19.33 -4.83
CA HIS A 121 35.95 18.38 -5.55
C HIS A 121 36.84 17.50 -6.47
N LYS A 122 36.74 16.17 -6.38
CA LYS A 122 37.39 15.28 -7.36
C LYS A 122 36.63 15.33 -8.69
N PRO A 123 37.29 15.63 -9.83
CA PRO A 123 36.61 15.71 -11.11
C PRO A 123 36.33 14.30 -11.66
N VAL A 124 35.09 14.04 -12.08
CA VAL A 124 34.77 12.92 -12.95
C VAL A 124 34.78 13.44 -14.39
N THR A 125 35.65 12.83 -15.19
CA THR A 125 36.00 13.13 -16.58
C THR A 125 34.82 12.95 -17.55
N GLN A 126 34.57 13.96 -18.39
CA GLN A 126 33.81 13.83 -19.64
C GLN A 126 34.80 13.60 -20.80
N PRO A 127 34.47 12.79 -21.82
CA PRO A 127 35.14 12.86 -23.12
C PRO A 127 34.38 13.78 -24.08
N ASP A 128 35.13 14.69 -24.71
CA ASP A 128 34.70 15.69 -25.67
C ASP A 128 34.40 15.16 -27.10
N GLN A 129 33.31 15.71 -27.65
CA GLN A 129 33.04 16.20 -29.02
C GLN A 129 33.39 15.36 -30.28
N LYS A 130 32.36 15.12 -31.11
CA LYS A 130 32.31 15.66 -32.49
C LYS A 130 30.90 15.66 -33.10
N THR A 131 30.60 16.79 -33.74
CA THR A 131 29.45 17.13 -34.57
C THR A 131 29.38 16.33 -35.87
N SER A 132 28.21 15.81 -36.23
CA SER A 132 27.65 15.86 -37.60
C SER A 132 26.19 15.43 -37.58
N ASP A 133 25.40 16.11 -38.41
CA ASP A 133 23.96 15.96 -38.60
C ASP A 133 23.56 14.52 -38.96
N GLU A 134 22.49 14.02 -38.34
CA GLU A 134 21.37 13.37 -39.03
C GLU A 134 20.25 13.06 -38.03
N SER A 135 19.02 13.24 -38.50
CA SER A 135 17.75 13.11 -37.81
C SER A 135 17.54 11.77 -37.12
N ASP A 136 17.10 11.77 -35.85
CA ASP A 136 16.52 10.59 -35.21
C ASP A 136 15.18 10.90 -34.52
N PRO A 137 14.14 10.07 -34.70
CA PRO A 137 12.80 10.29 -34.16
C PRO A 137 12.66 9.86 -32.69
N THR A 138 11.67 10.45 -32.03
CA THR A 138 10.94 9.90 -30.87
C THR A 138 11.64 9.85 -29.50
N THR A 139 11.90 11.03 -28.95
CA THR A 139 11.58 11.27 -27.53
C THR A 139 10.07 11.51 -27.42
N ALA A 140 9.33 10.55 -26.86
CA ALA A 140 7.93 10.76 -26.51
C ALA A 140 7.84 11.81 -25.39
N LYS A 141 7.66 13.07 -25.79
CA LYS A 141 7.17 14.14 -24.92
C LYS A 141 5.89 13.63 -24.25
N VAL A 142 5.81 13.69 -22.93
CA VAL A 142 4.52 13.64 -22.22
C VAL A 142 3.71 14.83 -22.74
N HIS A 143 2.86 14.58 -23.73
CA HIS A 143 1.86 15.55 -24.14
C HIS A 143 0.96 15.78 -22.92
N LEU A 144 1.09 16.93 -22.27
CA LEU A 144 0.04 17.45 -21.41
C LEU A 144 -1.17 17.64 -22.33
N ILE A 145 -2.05 16.65 -22.34
CA ILE A 145 -3.29 16.74 -23.10
C ILE A 145 -4.13 17.80 -22.40
N THR A 146 -4.14 19.02 -22.94
CA THR A 146 -5.00 20.12 -22.51
C THR A 146 -6.40 19.91 -23.06
N SER A 147 -7.04 18.80 -22.70
CA SER A 147 -8.44 18.51 -23.03
C SER A 147 -9.37 19.10 -21.98
N ARG A 148 -10.54 19.58 -22.41
CA ARG A 148 -11.65 19.96 -21.52
C ARG A 148 -12.11 18.78 -20.66
N ASP A 149 -11.89 17.54 -21.12
CA ASP A 149 -12.17 16.31 -20.37
C ASP A 149 -11.31 16.19 -19.10
N ASN A 150 -10.22 16.95 -18.97
CA ASN A 150 -9.36 16.92 -17.78
C ASN A 150 -9.81 17.93 -16.71
N ASN A 151 -10.88 18.69 -16.93
CA ASN A 151 -11.42 19.60 -15.92
C ASN A 151 -12.00 18.82 -14.74
N PHE A 152 -11.67 19.27 -13.51
CA PHE A 152 -12.14 18.61 -12.29
C PHE A 152 -13.65 18.79 -12.05
N SER A 153 -14.27 19.82 -12.65
CA SER A 153 -15.73 19.96 -12.66
C SER A 153 -16.41 18.78 -13.34
N GLU A 154 -15.87 18.31 -14.46
CA GLU A 154 -16.39 17.17 -15.22
C GLU A 154 -16.25 15.88 -14.39
N PHE A 155 -15.14 15.73 -13.66
CA PHE A 155 -14.94 14.63 -12.71
C PHE A 155 -16.01 14.62 -11.62
N THR A 156 -16.26 15.78 -11.01
CA THR A 156 -17.28 15.92 -9.99
C THR A 156 -18.69 15.67 -10.54
N GLU A 157 -18.98 16.13 -11.75
CA GLU A 157 -20.26 15.89 -12.42
C GLU A 157 -20.47 14.40 -12.74
N LEU A 158 -19.45 13.72 -13.26
CA LEU A 158 -19.51 12.27 -13.50
C LEU A 158 -19.76 11.51 -12.20
N CYS A 159 -19.06 11.84 -11.12
CA CYS A 159 -19.30 11.25 -9.80
C CYS A 159 -20.76 11.43 -9.35
N ASN A 160 -21.32 12.63 -9.51
CA ASN A 160 -22.71 12.92 -9.14
C ASN A 160 -23.72 12.13 -10.01
N LYS A 161 -23.47 12.00 -11.32
CA LYS A 161 -24.30 11.19 -12.23
C LYS A 161 -24.27 9.72 -11.84
N ILE A 162 -23.09 9.17 -11.56
CA ILE A 162 -22.94 7.79 -11.11
C ILE A 162 -23.66 7.60 -9.76
N ALA A 163 -23.44 8.48 -8.78
CA ALA A 163 -24.07 8.39 -7.46
C ALA A 163 -25.60 8.37 -7.54
N SER A 164 -26.18 9.22 -8.39
CA SER A 164 -27.63 9.37 -8.56
C SER A 164 -28.29 8.23 -9.34
N ALA A 165 -27.51 7.40 -10.04
CA ALA A 165 -28.05 6.29 -10.82
C ALA A 165 -28.53 5.14 -9.91
N PRO A 166 -29.76 4.62 -10.12
CA PRO A 166 -30.39 3.67 -9.21
C PRO A 166 -29.85 2.24 -9.35
N ALA A 167 -29.33 1.86 -10.53
CA ALA A 167 -28.92 0.49 -10.84
C ALA A 167 -27.47 0.43 -11.33
N TYR A 168 -26.79 -0.69 -11.05
CA TYR A 168 -25.41 -0.92 -11.47
C TYR A 168 -25.21 -0.87 -13.00
N LEU A 169 -26.18 -1.36 -13.77
CA LEU A 169 -26.13 -1.27 -15.23
C LEU A 169 -26.20 0.18 -15.72
N ALA A 170 -27.02 1.02 -15.09
CA ALA A 170 -27.08 2.45 -15.40
C ALA A 170 -25.76 3.15 -15.06
N LYS A 171 -25.15 2.83 -13.90
CA LYS A 171 -23.82 3.33 -13.52
C LYS A 171 -22.76 2.97 -14.56
N LYS A 172 -22.71 1.71 -14.99
CA LYS A 172 -21.81 1.22 -16.06
C LYS A 172 -22.00 2.00 -17.36
N ASN A 173 -23.25 2.20 -17.78
CA ASN A 173 -23.56 2.93 -19.02
C ASN A 173 -23.16 4.41 -18.95
N ILE A 174 -23.30 5.05 -17.78
CA ILE A 174 -22.84 6.45 -17.57
C ILE A 174 -21.33 6.54 -17.77
N VAL A 175 -20.57 5.62 -17.17
CA VAL A 175 -19.11 5.54 -17.32
C VAL A 175 -18.72 5.31 -18.78
N ASN A 176 -19.35 4.34 -19.45
CA ASN A 176 -19.09 4.02 -20.85
C ASN A 176 -19.37 5.21 -21.78
N ASN A 177 -20.52 5.88 -21.59
CA ASN A 177 -20.88 7.03 -22.39
C ASN A 177 -19.86 8.16 -22.26
N PHE A 178 -19.35 8.42 -21.05
CA PHE A 178 -18.35 9.44 -20.81
C PHE A 178 -17.01 9.10 -21.48
N PHE A 179 -16.48 7.88 -21.29
CA PHE A 179 -15.21 7.49 -21.88
C PHE A 179 -15.27 7.19 -23.39
N THR A 180 -16.47 7.02 -23.96
CA THR A 180 -16.63 6.91 -25.42
C THR A 180 -16.75 8.28 -26.06
N LYS A 181 -17.54 9.20 -25.48
CA LYS A 181 -17.95 10.45 -26.13
C LYS A 181 -17.23 11.70 -25.62
N GLY A 182 -16.56 11.65 -24.47
CA GLY A 182 -15.98 12.83 -23.84
C GLY A 182 -17.02 13.90 -23.52
N VAL A 183 -16.55 15.09 -23.15
CA VAL A 183 -17.41 16.24 -22.82
C VAL A 183 -17.91 16.93 -24.10
N ASP A 184 -17.25 16.75 -25.25
CA ASP A 184 -17.68 17.31 -26.54
C ASP A 184 -18.72 16.46 -27.27
N GLY A 185 -19.01 15.25 -26.76
CA GLY A 185 -19.98 14.32 -27.32
C GLY A 185 -19.45 13.49 -28.49
N LYS A 186 -18.19 13.67 -28.90
CA LYS A 186 -17.56 12.99 -30.03
C LYS A 186 -16.61 11.89 -29.57
N SER A 187 -15.56 12.25 -28.84
CA SER A 187 -14.55 11.30 -28.36
C SER A 187 -13.96 11.78 -27.05
N PHE A 188 -13.66 10.83 -26.17
CA PHE A 188 -12.88 11.14 -24.97
C PHE A 188 -11.42 11.39 -25.34
N ASN A 189 -10.92 12.57 -24.99
CA ASN A 189 -9.56 13.02 -25.23
C ASN A 189 -8.85 13.37 -23.91
N GLY A 190 -9.34 12.88 -22.77
CA GLY A 190 -8.74 13.11 -21.45
C GLY A 190 -7.65 12.10 -21.07
N ASP A 191 -7.05 12.30 -19.90
CA ASP A 191 -6.10 11.35 -19.32
C ASP A 191 -6.86 10.17 -18.69
N LEU A 192 -7.10 9.13 -19.50
CA LEU A 192 -7.87 7.95 -19.09
C LEU A 192 -7.30 7.29 -17.83
N ARG A 193 -5.97 7.24 -17.72
CA ARG A 193 -5.28 6.60 -16.61
C ARG A 193 -5.56 7.34 -15.32
N LEU A 194 -5.44 8.67 -15.36
CA LEU A 194 -5.70 9.48 -14.20
C LEU A 194 -7.17 9.47 -13.80
N TRP A 195 -8.08 9.48 -14.77
CA TRP A 195 -9.51 9.31 -14.53
C TRP A 195 -9.83 8.00 -13.78
N CYS A 196 -9.30 6.87 -14.26
CA CYS A 196 -9.53 5.58 -13.61
C CYS A 196 -8.93 5.54 -12.20
N LYS A 197 -7.74 6.13 -12.01
CA LYS A 197 -7.07 6.25 -10.70
C LYS A 197 -7.93 7.03 -9.71
N LEU A 198 -8.47 8.17 -10.12
CA LEU A 198 -9.31 9.01 -9.26
C LEU A 198 -10.72 8.42 -9.04
N LEU A 199 -11.30 7.70 -9.99
CA LEU A 199 -12.59 7.01 -9.83
C LEU A 199 -12.49 5.76 -8.92
N LEU A 200 -11.29 5.21 -8.76
CA LEU A 200 -11.02 4.01 -7.96
C LEU A 200 -10.03 4.27 -6.80
N PRO A 201 -10.29 5.26 -5.91
CA PRO A 201 -9.37 5.58 -4.83
C PRO A 201 -9.20 4.45 -3.82
N GLN A 202 -10.14 3.50 -3.78
CA GLN A 202 -10.07 2.28 -2.99
C GLN A 202 -9.10 1.24 -3.55
N VAL A 203 -8.73 1.33 -4.83
CA VAL A 203 -7.74 0.46 -5.48
C VAL A 203 -6.36 1.10 -5.35
N THR A 204 -6.22 2.36 -5.74
CA THR A 204 -4.95 3.10 -5.67
C THR A 204 -4.78 3.73 -4.29
N LYS A 205 -4.76 2.91 -3.24
CA LYS A 205 -4.76 3.39 -1.85
C LYS A 205 -3.50 4.18 -1.55
N ARG A 206 -3.67 5.47 -1.22
CA ARG A 206 -2.66 6.29 -0.56
C ARG A 206 -2.99 6.43 0.92
N VAL A 207 -1.96 6.51 1.74
CA VAL A 207 -2.10 6.77 3.17
C VAL A 207 -1.87 8.26 3.40
N TYR A 208 -2.93 8.98 3.76
CA TYR A 208 -2.85 10.42 4.06
C TYR A 208 -2.69 10.74 5.55
N ASN A 209 -2.82 9.74 6.43
CA ASN A 209 -2.84 9.91 7.89
C ASN A 209 -3.92 10.89 8.38
N LEU A 210 -5.05 10.96 7.67
CA LEU A 210 -6.17 11.86 7.96
C LEU A 210 -7.48 11.09 8.14
N LYS A 211 -7.97 11.06 9.38
CA LYS A 211 -9.33 10.58 9.74
C LYS A 211 -10.31 11.76 9.85
N SER A 212 -11.61 11.46 9.95
CA SER A 212 -12.66 12.50 10.00
C SER A 212 -12.41 13.56 11.07
N LYS A 213 -12.12 13.16 12.32
CA LYS A 213 -11.83 14.10 13.41
C LYS A 213 -10.59 14.96 13.16
N GLN A 214 -9.54 14.39 12.53
CA GLN A 214 -8.34 15.16 12.16
C GLN A 214 -8.66 16.18 11.06
N LEU A 215 -9.41 15.77 10.03
CA LEU A 215 -9.87 16.69 8.99
C LEU A 215 -10.68 17.85 9.58
N ILE A 216 -11.62 17.57 10.49
CA ILE A 216 -12.37 18.62 11.20
C ILE A 216 -11.42 19.57 11.94
N LYS A 217 -10.45 19.05 12.69
CA LYS A 217 -9.44 19.87 13.40
C LYS A 217 -8.59 20.73 12.45
N LEU A 218 -8.22 20.22 11.27
CA LEU A 218 -7.46 21.00 10.29
C LEU A 218 -8.34 22.11 9.71
N PHE A 219 -9.56 21.78 9.31
CA PHE A 219 -10.46 22.70 8.62
C PHE A 219 -11.07 23.75 9.54
N SER A 220 -11.26 23.46 10.84
CA SER A 220 -11.64 24.48 11.82
C SER A 220 -10.61 25.62 11.88
N LYS A 221 -9.31 25.28 11.84
CA LYS A 221 -8.20 26.24 11.77
C LYS A 221 -8.06 26.94 10.41
N ILE A 222 -8.50 26.30 9.33
CA ILE A 222 -8.44 26.87 7.98
C ILE A 222 -9.58 27.87 7.77
N PHE A 223 -10.78 27.52 8.24
CA PHE A 223 -11.99 28.33 8.08
C PHE A 223 -12.19 29.34 9.20
N ASP A 224 -11.43 29.23 10.29
CA ASP A 224 -11.59 30.05 11.49
C ASP A 224 -13.00 29.89 12.08
N THR A 225 -13.37 28.62 12.29
CA THR A 225 -14.67 28.19 12.83
C THR A 225 -14.47 27.32 14.06
N ASP A 226 -15.46 27.30 14.95
CA ASP A 226 -15.41 26.46 16.14
C ASP A 226 -15.34 24.96 15.77
N GLN A 227 -14.49 24.22 16.49
CA GLN A 227 -14.28 22.81 16.20
C GLN A 227 -15.44 21.94 16.68
N ASP A 228 -16.08 22.29 17.79
CA ASP A 228 -17.17 21.52 18.39
C ASP A 228 -18.46 21.64 17.56
N ASP A 229 -18.70 22.82 16.97
CA ASP A 229 -19.76 23.01 15.97
C ASP A 229 -19.59 22.07 14.78
N MET A 230 -18.35 21.97 14.26
CA MET A 230 -18.04 21.08 13.15
C MET A 230 -18.14 19.60 13.53
N LEU A 231 -17.75 19.24 14.77
CA LEU A 231 -17.90 17.88 15.29
C LEU A 231 -19.37 17.49 15.47
N SER A 232 -20.21 18.42 15.94
CA SER A 232 -21.65 18.23 16.09
C SER A 232 -22.31 18.02 14.72
N HIS A 233 -21.95 18.83 13.72
CA HIS A 233 -22.45 18.63 12.36
C HIS A 233 -21.96 17.32 11.72
N LEU A 234 -20.78 16.82 12.10
CA LEU A 234 -20.26 15.54 11.61
C LEU A 234 -21.12 14.34 12.03
N GLU A 235 -21.97 14.47 13.04
CA GLU A 235 -22.89 13.40 13.49
C GLU A 235 -23.85 12.92 12.39
N GLN A 236 -24.05 13.71 11.33
CA GLN A 236 -24.78 13.27 10.13
C GLN A 236 -24.04 12.20 9.29
N GLY A 237 -22.78 11.87 9.64
CA GLY A 237 -22.02 10.77 9.03
C GLY A 237 -21.23 11.11 7.75
N ASP A 238 -21.12 12.38 7.34
CA ASP A 238 -20.32 12.80 6.17
C ASP A 238 -19.39 13.98 6.46
N VAL A 239 -18.09 13.69 6.57
CA VAL A 239 -17.05 14.72 6.76
C VAL A 239 -16.87 15.61 5.53
N SER A 240 -17.11 15.09 4.32
CA SER A 240 -17.01 15.89 3.09
C SER A 240 -18.12 16.93 3.01
N GLU A 241 -19.33 16.58 3.46
CA GLU A 241 -20.43 17.55 3.54
C GLU A 241 -20.29 18.52 4.70
N THR A 242 -19.76 18.05 5.83
CA THR A 242 -19.46 18.93 6.96
C THR A 242 -18.46 20.00 6.54
N ILE A 243 -17.34 19.60 5.91
CA ILE A 243 -16.35 20.57 5.41
C ILE A 243 -16.94 21.49 4.35
N ARG A 244 -17.77 20.98 3.42
CA ARG A 244 -18.47 21.82 2.42
C ARG A 244 -19.39 22.85 3.06
N TYR A 245 -20.17 22.46 4.06
CA TYR A 245 -21.09 23.34 4.78
C TYR A 245 -20.34 24.48 5.48
N PHE A 246 -19.27 24.17 6.22
CA PHE A 246 -18.47 25.18 6.90
C PHE A 246 -17.59 25.99 5.94
N PHE A 247 -17.22 25.44 4.78
CA PHE A 247 -16.54 26.20 3.73
C PHE A 247 -17.45 27.31 3.17
N ASN A 248 -18.73 27.03 2.95
CA ASN A 248 -19.71 28.03 2.52
C ASN A 248 -19.96 29.13 3.56
N LYS A 249 -19.81 28.80 4.85
CA LYS A 249 -20.00 29.75 5.97
C LYS A 249 -18.72 30.47 6.38
N SER A 250 -17.57 30.04 5.87
CA SER A 250 -16.27 30.59 6.24
C SER A 250 -16.20 32.07 5.91
N LYS A 251 -15.73 32.88 6.86
CA LYS A 251 -15.46 34.31 6.64
C LYS A 251 -14.03 34.54 6.16
N SER A 252 -13.11 33.65 6.54
CA SER A 252 -11.68 33.76 6.28
C SER A 252 -11.29 33.38 4.84
N ILE A 253 -12.02 32.45 4.22
CA ILE A 253 -11.76 31.96 2.86
C ILE A 253 -13.10 31.74 2.16
N GLN A 254 -13.30 32.44 1.05
CA GLN A 254 -14.51 32.31 0.23
C GLN A 254 -14.34 31.23 -0.85
N PRO A 255 -15.39 30.46 -1.17
CA PRO A 255 -15.39 29.54 -2.30
C PRO A 255 -15.18 30.26 -3.63
N PHE A 256 -14.47 29.61 -4.55
CA PHE A 256 -14.32 30.12 -5.91
C PHE A 256 -15.64 29.94 -6.70
N SER A 257 -15.91 30.83 -7.67
CA SER A 257 -17.21 30.86 -8.37
C SER A 257 -17.38 29.77 -9.43
N LYS A 258 -16.28 29.32 -10.05
CA LYS A 258 -16.26 28.25 -11.06
C LYS A 258 -15.04 27.37 -10.83
N SER A 259 -15.14 26.06 -11.08
CA SER A 259 -13.98 25.18 -10.96
C SER A 259 -12.92 25.56 -12.00
N VAL A 260 -11.68 25.76 -11.55
CA VAL A 260 -10.51 26.01 -12.40
C VAL A 260 -9.48 24.88 -12.32
N LEU A 261 -9.71 23.89 -11.45
CA LEU A 261 -8.80 22.78 -11.22
C LEU A 261 -8.92 21.74 -12.34
N THR A 262 -7.79 21.15 -12.69
CA THR A 262 -7.72 19.93 -13.49
C THR A 262 -7.57 18.69 -12.61
N ILE A 263 -7.85 17.52 -13.17
CA ILE A 263 -7.59 16.24 -12.49
C ILE A 263 -6.10 16.06 -12.15
N GLN A 264 -5.19 16.65 -12.95
CA GLN A 264 -3.75 16.66 -12.70
C GLN A 264 -3.38 17.51 -11.48
N ASP A 265 -4.00 18.67 -11.32
CA ASP A 265 -3.79 19.52 -10.13
C ASP A 265 -4.20 18.80 -8.86
N VAL A 266 -5.37 18.13 -8.89
CA VAL A 266 -5.86 17.33 -7.77
C VAL A 266 -4.94 16.15 -7.48
N GLU A 267 -4.45 15.47 -8.51
CA GLU A 267 -3.52 14.36 -8.35
C GLU A 267 -2.18 14.77 -7.73
N ASN A 268 -1.61 15.88 -8.20
CA ASN A 268 -0.38 16.45 -7.65
C ASN A 268 -0.59 16.82 -6.18
N PHE A 269 -1.71 17.49 -5.88
CA PHE A 269 -2.09 17.81 -4.50
C PHE A 269 -2.19 16.56 -3.61
N LEU A 270 -2.89 15.51 -4.06
CA LEU A 270 -3.05 14.27 -3.32
C LEU A 270 -1.71 13.53 -3.18
N SER A 271 -0.87 13.53 -4.21
CA SER A 271 0.46 12.90 -4.19
C SER A 271 1.33 13.54 -3.12
N ASP A 272 1.37 14.87 -3.07
CA ASP A 272 2.16 15.60 -2.07
C ASP A 272 1.56 15.47 -0.67
N LEU A 273 0.23 15.51 -0.53
CA LEU A 273 -0.44 15.31 0.76
C LEU A 273 -0.07 13.96 1.38
N SER A 274 0.08 12.90 0.58
CA SER A 274 0.43 11.56 1.09
C SER A 274 1.82 11.47 1.73
N LYS A 275 2.70 12.45 1.46
CA LYS A 275 4.05 12.54 2.03
C LYS A 275 4.08 13.33 3.35
N LEU A 276 2.98 14.00 3.71
CA LEU A 276 2.92 14.89 4.88
C LEU A 276 2.35 14.18 6.11
N THR A 277 3.04 14.29 7.24
CA THR A 277 2.61 13.68 8.52
C THR A 277 2.32 14.70 9.61
N LYS A 278 2.81 15.94 9.48
CA LYS A 278 2.64 17.00 10.49
C LYS A 278 1.43 17.87 10.18
N GLU A 279 0.71 18.22 11.25
CA GLU A 279 -0.52 19.01 11.20
C GLU A 279 -0.33 20.37 10.48
N ASP A 280 0.71 21.13 10.83
CA ASP A 280 0.97 22.46 10.25
C ASP A 280 1.27 22.40 8.74
N GLU A 281 2.01 21.38 8.32
CA GLU A 281 2.36 21.16 6.90
C GLU A 281 1.12 20.80 6.09
N GLN A 282 0.27 19.93 6.64
CA GLN A 282 -1.02 19.57 6.04
C GLN A 282 -1.95 20.78 5.93
N ILE A 283 -2.07 21.60 6.99
CA ILE A 283 -2.87 22.85 6.96
C ILE A 283 -2.37 23.77 5.86
N TYR A 284 -1.06 23.99 5.78
CA TYR A 284 -0.47 24.84 4.74
C TYR A 284 -0.76 24.32 3.33
N HIS A 285 -0.67 22.99 3.14
CA HIS A 285 -0.96 22.35 1.87
C HIS A 285 -2.45 22.49 1.47
N PHE A 286 -3.38 22.25 2.40
CA PHE A 286 -4.81 22.49 2.18
C PHE A 286 -5.11 23.96 1.85
N LYS A 287 -4.51 24.92 2.57
CA LYS A 287 -4.70 26.36 2.31
C LYS A 287 -4.35 26.78 0.89
N LYS A 288 -3.45 26.06 0.21
CA LYS A 288 -3.11 26.33 -1.20
C LYS A 288 -4.26 25.96 -2.15
N ILE A 289 -4.79 24.74 -2.04
CA ILE A 289 -5.82 24.24 -2.96
C ILE A 289 -7.21 24.81 -2.63
N VAL A 290 -7.54 25.00 -1.36
CA VAL A 290 -8.87 25.44 -0.91
C VAL A 290 -9.26 26.79 -1.53
N LYS A 291 -8.30 27.70 -1.73
CA LYS A 291 -8.54 29.02 -2.35
C LYS A 291 -8.97 28.96 -3.82
N GLN A 292 -8.75 27.83 -4.48
CA GLN A 292 -9.08 27.60 -5.89
C GLN A 292 -10.28 26.67 -6.06
N CYS A 293 -10.84 26.14 -4.96
CA CYS A 293 -11.93 25.18 -4.98
C CYS A 293 -13.30 25.88 -4.98
N THR A 294 -14.22 25.35 -5.77
CA THR A 294 -15.66 25.50 -5.49
C THR A 294 -16.05 24.63 -4.29
N LEU A 295 -17.28 24.81 -3.79
CA LEU A 295 -17.86 23.95 -2.75
C LEU A 295 -17.83 22.46 -3.12
N ASN A 296 -18.11 22.15 -4.38
CA ASN A 296 -18.16 20.78 -4.87
C ASN A 296 -16.76 20.20 -5.08
N ASP A 297 -15.79 21.02 -5.51
CA ASP A 297 -14.41 20.56 -5.67
C ASP A 297 -13.83 20.11 -4.34
N LEU A 298 -13.96 20.94 -3.30
CA LEU A 298 -13.43 20.61 -1.99
C LEU A 298 -14.09 19.35 -1.43
N LYS A 299 -15.42 19.24 -1.55
CA LYS A 299 -16.16 18.03 -1.16
C LYS A 299 -15.60 16.77 -1.85
N THR A 300 -15.41 16.82 -3.17
CA THR A 300 -14.88 15.68 -3.94
C THR A 300 -13.44 15.36 -3.55
N ILE A 301 -12.59 16.36 -3.31
CA ILE A 301 -11.21 16.17 -2.83
C ILE A 301 -11.19 15.47 -1.46
N ILE A 302 -12.06 15.88 -0.52
CA ILE A 302 -12.16 15.20 0.79
C ILE A 302 -12.62 13.75 0.63
N ARG A 303 -13.55 13.47 -0.30
CA ARG A 303 -13.98 12.10 -0.61
C ARG A 303 -12.85 11.24 -1.18
N LEU A 304 -12.02 11.80 -2.06
CA LEU A 304 -10.80 11.15 -2.56
C LEU A 304 -9.83 10.83 -1.41
N ILE A 305 -9.58 11.78 -0.49
CA ILE A 305 -8.73 11.56 0.70
C ILE A 305 -9.31 10.47 1.61
N LYS A 306 -10.63 10.43 1.76
CA LYS A 306 -11.33 9.40 2.54
C LYS A 306 -11.40 8.04 1.85
N ALA A 307 -10.92 7.94 0.61
CA ALA A 307 -11.02 6.78 -0.28
C ALA A 307 -12.46 6.26 -0.47
N ASP A 308 -13.44 7.18 -0.42
CA ASP A 308 -14.86 6.89 -0.60
C ASP A 308 -15.55 8.06 -1.31
N LEU A 309 -15.79 7.89 -2.60
CA LEU A 309 -16.51 8.86 -3.45
C LEU A 309 -18.02 8.87 -3.19
N ARG A 310 -18.56 7.88 -2.45
CA ARG A 310 -20.00 7.68 -2.23
C ARG A 310 -20.82 7.57 -3.53
N ILE A 311 -20.23 6.96 -4.55
CA ILE A 311 -20.87 6.71 -5.86
C ILE A 311 -21.53 5.33 -5.98
N THR A 312 -21.36 4.48 -4.95
CA THR A 312 -21.82 3.08 -4.91
C THR A 312 -21.43 2.28 -6.17
N ALA A 313 -20.24 2.56 -6.71
CA ALA A 313 -19.65 1.88 -7.86
C ALA A 313 -18.20 1.48 -7.52
N GLY A 314 -17.94 0.18 -7.41
CA GLY A 314 -16.59 -0.37 -7.26
C GLY A 314 -15.86 -0.65 -8.59
N PRO A 315 -14.67 -1.29 -8.54
CA PRO A 315 -13.84 -1.59 -9.71
C PRO A 315 -14.59 -2.29 -10.83
N LYS A 316 -15.47 -3.24 -10.51
CA LYS A 316 -16.32 -3.93 -11.48
C LYS A 316 -17.08 -2.96 -12.39
N HIS A 317 -17.83 -2.04 -11.80
CA HIS A 317 -18.71 -1.15 -12.56
C HIS A 317 -17.94 -0.09 -13.35
N ILE A 318 -16.84 0.41 -12.81
CA ILE A 318 -16.00 1.41 -13.48
C ILE A 318 -15.22 0.76 -14.63
N LEU A 319 -14.56 -0.38 -14.40
CA LEU A 319 -13.73 -1.04 -15.40
C LEU A 319 -14.54 -1.69 -16.50
N GLU A 320 -15.65 -2.37 -16.18
CA GLU A 320 -16.55 -2.87 -17.23
C GLU A 320 -17.19 -1.75 -18.06
N GLY A 321 -17.31 -0.54 -17.48
CA GLY A 321 -17.73 0.65 -18.19
C GLY A 321 -16.65 1.20 -19.13
N LEU A 322 -15.39 0.80 -18.95
CA LEU A 322 -14.30 1.15 -19.85
C LEU A 322 -14.15 0.12 -20.98
N HIS A 323 -14.14 -1.17 -20.63
CA HIS A 323 -14.04 -2.28 -21.57
C HIS A 323 -14.63 -3.54 -20.93
N PRO A 324 -15.37 -4.40 -21.66
CA PRO A 324 -15.97 -5.63 -21.13
C PRO A 324 -14.99 -6.50 -20.32
N ASP A 325 -13.77 -6.68 -20.84
CA ASP A 325 -12.76 -7.57 -20.23
C ASP A 325 -11.88 -6.89 -19.16
N ALA A 326 -12.01 -5.56 -18.96
CA ALA A 326 -11.09 -4.83 -18.08
C ALA A 326 -11.18 -5.28 -16.62
N TYR A 327 -12.37 -5.66 -16.15
CA TYR A 327 -12.54 -6.16 -14.79
C TYR A 327 -11.88 -7.53 -14.62
N ASP A 328 -12.04 -8.44 -15.58
CA ASP A 328 -11.44 -9.78 -15.50
C ASP A 328 -9.90 -9.69 -15.50
N VAL A 329 -9.33 -8.82 -16.34
CA VAL A 329 -7.89 -8.51 -16.30
C VAL A 329 -7.49 -7.99 -14.91
N PHE A 330 -8.25 -7.04 -14.37
CA PHE A 330 -7.98 -6.49 -13.04
C PHE A 330 -8.10 -7.53 -11.92
N GLN A 331 -8.95 -8.55 -12.06
CA GLN A 331 -9.05 -9.63 -11.06
C GLN A 331 -7.78 -10.49 -10.99
N THR A 332 -7.05 -10.60 -12.11
CA THR A 332 -5.81 -11.40 -12.20
C THR A 332 -4.53 -10.62 -11.93
N SER A 333 -4.50 -9.32 -12.21
CA SER A 333 -3.30 -8.49 -12.03
C SER A 333 -3.40 -7.52 -10.85
N GLN A 334 -4.61 -7.08 -10.47
CA GLN A 334 -4.81 -5.99 -9.52
C GLN A 334 -4.00 -4.71 -9.81
N ASP A 335 -3.56 -4.58 -11.06
CA ASP A 335 -2.74 -3.49 -11.55
C ASP A 335 -3.55 -2.72 -12.58
N LEU A 336 -4.00 -1.54 -12.16
CA LEU A 336 -4.78 -0.65 -13.02
C LEU A 336 -3.99 -0.20 -14.24
N ASP A 337 -2.69 0.03 -14.10
CA ASP A 337 -1.84 0.44 -15.21
C ASP A 337 -1.69 -0.69 -16.23
N MET A 338 -1.59 -1.93 -15.77
CA MET A 338 -1.58 -3.12 -16.64
C MET A 338 -2.91 -3.30 -17.38
N VAL A 339 -4.04 -3.11 -16.69
CA VAL A 339 -5.38 -3.17 -17.31
C VAL A 339 -5.49 -2.12 -18.41
N LEU A 340 -5.13 -0.87 -18.10
CA LEU A 340 -5.20 0.22 -19.06
C LEU A 340 -4.26 0.02 -20.24
N ASN A 341 -3.03 -0.45 -20.01
CA ASN A 341 -2.09 -0.75 -21.09
C ASN A 341 -2.55 -1.88 -22.01
N ARG A 342 -3.37 -2.81 -21.52
CA ARG A 342 -3.96 -3.88 -22.36
C ARG A 342 -5.22 -3.41 -23.11
N VAL A 343 -5.98 -2.49 -22.52
CA VAL A 343 -7.22 -1.95 -23.10
C VAL A 343 -6.94 -0.85 -24.13
N LEU A 344 -5.99 0.06 -23.85
CA LEU A 344 -5.64 1.21 -24.68
C LEU A 344 -5.24 0.87 -26.14
N PRO A 345 -4.45 -0.20 -26.42
CA PRO A 345 -4.03 -0.54 -27.78
C PRO A 345 -5.16 -1.02 -28.70
N GLN A 346 -6.29 -1.49 -28.14
CA GLN A 346 -7.44 -1.98 -28.90
C GLN A 346 -8.52 -0.90 -29.12
N SER A 347 -8.29 0.33 -28.64
CA SER A 347 -9.26 1.45 -28.69
C SER A 347 -9.35 2.17 -30.05
N SER A 348 -8.73 1.64 -31.11
CA SER A 348 -9.02 2.09 -32.48
C SER A 348 -10.37 1.53 -32.95
N GLY A 349 -11.45 2.05 -32.36
CA GLY A 349 -12.80 1.97 -32.90
C GLY A 349 -13.51 0.63 -32.76
N VAL A 350 -13.87 0.21 -31.55
CA VAL A 350 -14.81 -0.90 -31.37
C VAL A 350 -16.24 -0.35 -31.35
N LYS A 351 -16.94 -0.50 -32.46
CA LYS A 351 -18.41 -0.39 -32.51
C LYS A 351 -18.98 -1.53 -31.66
N HIS A 352 -19.62 -1.18 -30.55
CA HIS A 352 -20.44 -2.10 -29.77
C HIS A 352 -21.57 -2.64 -30.65
N LYS A 353 -21.38 -3.81 -31.27
CA LYS A 353 -22.45 -4.82 -31.44
C LYS A 353 -22.02 -6.14 -32.06
N ASP A 354 -20.97 -6.22 -32.88
CA ASP A 354 -20.72 -7.44 -33.67
C ASP A 354 -19.23 -7.81 -33.84
N ALA A 355 -18.43 -7.75 -32.76
CA ALA A 355 -17.10 -8.34 -32.78
C ALA A 355 -17.09 -9.61 -31.92
N LEU A 356 -16.90 -10.76 -32.58
CA LEU A 356 -16.38 -11.97 -31.97
C LEU A 356 -14.99 -11.63 -31.40
N HIS A 357 -14.96 -11.11 -30.17
CA HIS A 357 -13.72 -10.83 -29.49
C HIS A 357 -13.05 -12.17 -29.17
N GLU A 358 -11.83 -12.38 -29.67
CA GLU A 358 -10.93 -13.36 -29.08
C GLU A 358 -10.82 -13.03 -27.59
N ASN A 359 -11.34 -13.91 -26.73
CA ASN A 359 -11.31 -13.74 -25.28
C ASN A 359 -9.91 -13.31 -24.87
N VAL A 360 -9.76 -12.10 -24.33
CA VAL A 360 -8.52 -11.67 -23.70
C VAL A 360 -8.38 -12.47 -22.41
N HIS A 361 -7.92 -13.72 -22.53
CA HIS A 361 -7.63 -14.57 -21.38
C HIS A 361 -6.59 -13.84 -20.54
N ALA A 362 -7.04 -13.33 -19.40
CA ALA A 362 -6.22 -12.63 -18.45
C ALA A 362 -5.15 -13.59 -17.89
N LYS A 363 -3.98 -13.63 -18.53
CA LYS A 363 -2.85 -14.45 -18.07
C LYS A 363 -2.29 -13.84 -16.78
N LEU A 364 -2.26 -14.65 -15.73
CA LEU A 364 -1.57 -14.39 -14.46
C LEU A 364 -0.15 -13.89 -14.75
N SER A 365 0.25 -12.82 -14.07
CA SER A 365 1.62 -12.29 -14.15
C SER A 365 2.36 -12.63 -12.87
N LEU A 366 3.54 -13.24 -12.98
CA LEU A 366 4.42 -13.45 -11.84
C LEU A 366 4.73 -12.13 -11.12
N MET A 367 4.99 -12.24 -9.81
CA MET A 367 5.29 -11.12 -8.91
C MET A 367 4.20 -10.05 -8.74
N THR A 368 3.02 -10.27 -9.33
CA THR A 368 1.84 -9.42 -9.26
C THR A 368 0.71 -10.18 -8.58
N PRO A 369 0.08 -9.63 -7.51
CA PRO A 369 -0.88 -10.38 -6.71
C PRO A 369 -2.17 -10.72 -7.48
N VAL A 370 -2.71 -11.90 -7.20
CA VAL A 370 -3.99 -12.40 -7.74
C VAL A 370 -5.05 -12.31 -6.65
N LEU A 371 -6.27 -11.86 -6.98
CA LEU A 371 -7.35 -11.84 -5.98
C LEU A 371 -7.55 -13.22 -5.35
N PRO A 372 -7.60 -13.33 -4.01
CA PRO A 372 -7.82 -14.60 -3.35
C PRO A 372 -9.21 -15.16 -3.70
N MET A 373 -9.29 -16.46 -4.00
CA MET A 373 -10.56 -17.18 -4.04
C MET A 373 -11.18 -17.22 -2.64
N LEU A 374 -12.47 -16.97 -2.53
CA LEU A 374 -13.16 -16.76 -1.26
C LEU A 374 -14.10 -17.91 -0.93
N ALA A 375 -14.46 -18.01 0.36
CA ALA A 375 -15.41 -18.98 0.87
C ALA A 375 -16.74 -18.33 1.30
N GLU A 376 -17.85 -18.93 0.89
CA GLU A 376 -19.20 -18.66 1.36
C GLU A 376 -19.47 -19.39 2.69
N ALA A 377 -20.27 -18.78 3.57
CA ALA A 377 -20.68 -19.45 4.80
C ALA A 377 -21.61 -20.63 4.48
N CYS A 378 -21.21 -21.82 4.92
CA CYS A 378 -22.00 -23.03 4.78
C CYS A 378 -22.73 -23.31 6.10
N LYS A 379 -24.06 -23.46 6.01
CA LYS A 379 -24.94 -23.58 7.18
C LYS A 379 -25.32 -25.00 7.53
N SER A 380 -25.13 -25.95 6.62
CA SER A 380 -25.51 -27.35 6.82
C SER A 380 -24.73 -28.32 5.93
N VAL A 381 -24.72 -29.60 6.29
CA VAL A 381 -24.09 -30.67 5.50
C VAL A 381 -24.80 -30.81 4.14
N GLU A 382 -26.12 -30.68 4.10
CA GLU A 382 -26.92 -30.77 2.87
C GLU A 382 -26.55 -29.65 1.89
N MET A 383 -26.35 -28.43 2.39
CA MET A 383 -25.88 -27.31 1.58
C MET A 383 -24.51 -27.62 0.97
N ALA A 384 -23.58 -28.17 1.76
CA ALA A 384 -22.26 -28.54 1.27
C ALA A 384 -22.33 -29.61 0.18
N MET A 385 -23.08 -30.70 0.41
CA MET A 385 -23.23 -31.79 -0.56
C MET A 385 -23.90 -31.31 -1.85
N LYS A 386 -24.86 -30.38 -1.77
CA LYS A 386 -25.52 -29.79 -2.95
C LYS A 386 -24.58 -28.91 -3.77
N LYS A 387 -23.73 -28.12 -3.11
CA LYS A 387 -22.78 -27.22 -3.77
C LYS A 387 -21.51 -27.90 -4.25
N CYS A 388 -21.19 -29.07 -3.71
CA CYS A 388 -20.05 -29.90 -4.12
C CYS A 388 -20.51 -31.27 -4.65
N PRO A 389 -21.21 -31.32 -5.79
CA PRO A 389 -21.81 -32.56 -6.31
C PRO A 389 -20.76 -33.60 -6.73
N ASN A 390 -19.51 -33.19 -6.98
CA ASN A 390 -18.44 -34.09 -7.44
C ASN A 390 -17.70 -34.76 -6.28
N GLY A 391 -18.11 -34.50 -5.04
CA GLY A 391 -17.29 -34.71 -3.85
C GLY A 391 -16.42 -33.48 -3.55
N MET A 392 -15.77 -33.48 -2.40
CA MET A 392 -15.02 -32.32 -1.92
C MET A 392 -13.74 -32.70 -1.19
N PHE A 393 -12.75 -31.82 -1.26
CA PHE A 393 -11.72 -31.74 -0.24
C PHE A 393 -12.26 -30.96 0.95
N SER A 394 -12.10 -31.54 2.14
CA SER A 394 -12.37 -30.92 3.41
C SER A 394 -11.05 -30.63 4.10
N GLU A 395 -10.73 -29.36 4.24
CA GLU A 395 -9.50 -28.87 4.85
C GLU A 395 -9.78 -28.25 6.21
N ILE A 396 -8.83 -28.39 7.15
CA ILE A 396 -8.91 -27.66 8.41
C ILE A 396 -8.90 -26.17 8.11
N LYS A 397 -9.86 -25.44 8.69
CA LYS A 397 -9.84 -23.98 8.65
C LYS A 397 -8.84 -23.48 9.69
N TYR A 398 -7.67 -23.10 9.22
CA TYR A 398 -6.65 -22.51 10.06
C TYR A 398 -6.98 -21.07 10.45
N ASP A 399 -6.68 -20.72 11.69
CA ASP A 399 -6.90 -19.41 12.30
C ASP A 399 -5.62 -18.56 12.25
N GLY A 400 -5.16 -18.30 11.02
CA GLY A 400 -3.91 -17.60 10.74
C GLY A 400 -4.10 -16.32 9.94
N GLU A 401 -3.06 -15.95 9.21
CA GLU A 401 -3.11 -14.90 8.19
C GLU A 401 -2.90 -15.52 6.80
N ARG A 402 -3.87 -15.35 5.89
CA ARG A 402 -3.69 -15.79 4.50
C ARG A 402 -2.54 -15.04 3.81
N VAL A 403 -1.64 -15.79 3.20
CA VAL A 403 -0.47 -15.32 2.46
C VAL A 403 -0.43 -15.97 1.08
N GLN A 404 -0.43 -15.14 0.05
CA GLN A 404 -0.12 -15.54 -1.31
C GLN A 404 1.38 -15.34 -1.54
N VAL A 405 2.09 -16.43 -1.83
CA VAL A 405 3.53 -16.45 -2.02
C VAL A 405 3.84 -16.40 -3.51
N HIS A 406 4.65 -15.44 -3.94
CA HIS A 406 5.21 -15.39 -5.28
C HIS A 406 6.72 -15.61 -5.17
N LYS A 407 7.24 -16.55 -5.96
CA LYS A 407 8.67 -16.80 -6.12
C LYS A 407 9.01 -16.65 -7.60
N GLN A 408 10.05 -15.89 -7.89
CA GLN A 408 10.66 -15.83 -9.22
C GLN A 408 12.17 -15.99 -9.06
N GLY A 409 12.70 -17.16 -9.42
CA GLY A 409 14.07 -17.55 -9.12
C GLY A 409 14.40 -17.43 -7.62
N LYS A 410 15.13 -16.36 -7.24
CA LYS A 410 15.55 -16.07 -5.85
C LYS A 410 14.74 -14.95 -5.18
N GLU A 411 13.91 -14.25 -5.93
CA GLU A 411 13.08 -13.16 -5.40
C GLU A 411 11.77 -13.72 -4.85
N PHE A 412 11.36 -13.22 -3.69
CA PHE A 412 10.13 -13.60 -3.02
C PHE A 412 9.27 -12.37 -2.72
N LYS A 413 7.97 -12.47 -3.02
CA LYS A 413 6.96 -11.51 -2.56
C LYS A 413 5.85 -12.24 -1.84
N TYR A 414 5.34 -11.61 -0.78
CA TYR A 414 4.31 -12.17 0.08
C TYR A 414 3.17 -11.17 0.17
N PHE A 415 1.99 -11.56 -0.28
CA PHE A 415 0.81 -10.72 -0.29
C PHE A 415 -0.24 -11.25 0.70
N SER A 416 -0.73 -10.36 1.57
CA SER A 416 -1.82 -10.66 2.49
C SER A 416 -3.14 -10.88 1.76
N ARG A 417 -4.19 -11.30 2.48
CA ARG A 417 -5.57 -11.32 1.97
C ARG A 417 -6.03 -10.03 1.30
N ALA A 418 -5.57 -8.88 1.79
CA ALA A 418 -5.89 -7.56 1.23
C ALA A 418 -4.90 -7.13 0.13
N LEU A 419 -4.07 -8.05 -0.35
CA LEU A 419 -3.03 -7.89 -1.37
C LEU A 419 -1.94 -6.88 -1.03
N LYS A 420 -1.81 -6.54 0.26
CA LYS A 420 -0.70 -5.73 0.77
C LYS A 420 0.51 -6.61 1.08
N PRO A 421 1.74 -6.09 0.95
CA PRO A 421 2.93 -6.77 1.43
C PRO A 421 2.77 -7.22 2.88
N VAL A 422 3.09 -8.48 3.16
CA VAL A 422 3.09 -9.04 4.52
C VAL A 422 4.29 -8.49 5.30
N MET A 423 4.13 -8.30 6.61
CA MET A 423 5.22 -7.78 7.44
C MET A 423 6.45 -8.72 7.43
N PRO A 424 7.67 -8.20 7.22
CA PRO A 424 8.87 -9.02 7.01
C PRO A 424 9.16 -10.06 8.11
N HIS A 425 8.92 -9.73 9.38
CA HIS A 425 9.16 -10.64 10.51
C HIS A 425 8.33 -11.94 10.42
N LYS A 426 7.20 -11.93 9.72
CA LYS A 426 6.31 -13.10 9.57
C LYS A 426 6.70 -14.02 8.43
N VAL A 427 7.50 -13.57 7.45
CA VAL A 427 7.67 -14.30 6.18
C VAL A 427 9.11 -14.40 5.68
N ASN A 428 10.02 -13.53 6.12
CA ASN A 428 11.37 -13.46 5.56
C ASN A 428 12.19 -14.76 5.73
N HIS A 429 11.90 -15.57 6.75
CA HIS A 429 12.59 -16.83 6.98
C HIS A 429 12.21 -17.91 5.96
N PHE A 430 11.02 -17.82 5.33
CA PHE A 430 10.58 -18.78 4.31
C PHE A 430 11.46 -18.77 3.05
N LYS A 431 12.23 -17.72 2.79
CA LYS A 431 13.23 -17.71 1.70
C LYS A 431 14.26 -18.85 1.83
N ASN A 432 14.48 -19.35 3.04
CA ASN A 432 15.39 -20.46 3.30
C ASN A 432 14.71 -21.83 3.16
N TYR A 433 13.40 -21.90 3.42
CA TYR A 433 12.65 -23.16 3.48
C TYR A 433 11.86 -23.47 2.21
N LEU A 434 11.33 -22.46 1.50
CA LEU A 434 10.62 -22.65 0.24
C LEU A 434 11.49 -23.31 -0.85
N PRO A 435 12.80 -22.99 -1.01
CA PRO A 435 13.66 -23.72 -1.93
C PRO A 435 13.91 -25.18 -1.53
N GLN A 436 13.85 -25.49 -0.22
CA GLN A 436 13.94 -26.87 0.27
C GLN A 436 12.64 -27.63 0.03
N ALA A 437 11.50 -26.95 0.23
CA ALA A 437 10.18 -27.49 0.01
C ALA A 437 9.87 -27.71 -1.49
N PHE A 438 10.41 -26.85 -2.36
CA PHE A 438 10.24 -26.94 -3.81
C PHE A 438 11.61 -26.92 -4.52
N PRO A 439 12.37 -28.04 -4.49
CA PRO A 439 13.71 -28.08 -5.09
C PRO A 439 13.71 -27.79 -6.60
N GLU A 440 12.65 -28.21 -7.31
CA GLU A 440 12.47 -28.01 -8.74
C GLU A 440 11.63 -26.77 -9.08
N GLY A 441 11.05 -26.09 -8.08
CA GLY A 441 10.14 -24.97 -8.28
C GLY A 441 10.90 -23.66 -8.41
N GLU A 442 11.35 -23.30 -9.60
CA GLU A 442 12.03 -22.03 -9.87
C GLU A 442 11.08 -20.84 -9.72
N ASP A 443 9.92 -20.92 -10.38
CA ASP A 443 8.91 -19.87 -10.39
C ASP A 443 7.56 -20.44 -9.96
N LEU A 444 6.94 -19.85 -8.93
CA LEU A 444 5.67 -20.35 -8.40
C LEU A 444 4.79 -19.27 -7.79
N VAL A 445 3.48 -19.54 -7.76
CA VAL A 445 2.49 -18.78 -6.98
C VAL A 445 1.70 -19.73 -6.11
N LEU A 446 1.86 -19.64 -4.79
CA LEU A 446 1.17 -20.48 -3.80
C LEU A 446 0.12 -19.66 -3.05
N ASP A 447 -0.94 -20.33 -2.63
CA ASP A 447 -1.91 -19.81 -1.68
C ASP A 447 -1.82 -20.63 -0.38
N ALA A 448 -1.62 -19.92 0.73
CA ALA A 448 -1.25 -20.53 2.00
C ALA A 448 -1.78 -19.72 3.19
N GLU A 449 -1.75 -20.35 4.35
CA GLU A 449 -2.00 -19.69 5.63
C GLU A 449 -0.70 -19.63 6.44
N VAL A 450 -0.31 -18.46 6.94
CA VAL A 450 0.79 -18.33 7.91
C VAL A 450 0.23 -18.32 9.33
N LEU A 451 0.84 -19.09 10.22
CA LEU A 451 0.49 -19.16 11.64
C LEU A 451 1.68 -19.59 12.49
N MET A 452 1.53 -19.57 13.81
CA MET A 452 2.54 -20.10 14.73
C MET A 452 2.21 -21.56 15.07
N ILE A 453 3.20 -22.44 15.05
CA ILE A 453 3.08 -23.84 15.47
C ILE A 453 3.99 -24.06 16.68
N ASP A 454 3.48 -24.73 17.69
CA ASP A 454 4.27 -25.26 18.80
C ASP A 454 5.10 -26.45 18.31
N VAL A 455 6.43 -26.36 18.38
CA VAL A 455 7.33 -27.37 17.80
C VAL A 455 7.38 -28.67 18.59
N THR A 456 6.98 -28.65 19.86
CA THR A 456 6.95 -29.83 20.73
C THR A 456 5.70 -30.67 20.46
N THR A 457 4.56 -30.01 20.28
CA THR A 457 3.26 -30.67 20.11
C THR A 457 2.82 -30.77 18.64
N GLY A 458 3.42 -29.99 17.75
CA GLY A 458 3.03 -29.85 16.34
C GLY A 458 1.69 -29.13 16.13
N LYS A 459 1.09 -28.55 17.19
CA LYS A 459 -0.23 -27.94 17.13
C LYS A 459 -0.15 -26.45 16.75
N PRO A 460 -1.11 -25.94 15.95
CA PRO A 460 -1.22 -24.52 15.67
C PRO A 460 -1.60 -23.74 16.94
N LEU A 461 -0.99 -22.58 17.12
CA LEU A 461 -1.33 -21.62 18.17
C LEU A 461 -2.48 -20.68 17.72
N PRO A 462 -3.22 -20.07 18.66
CA PRO A 462 -4.35 -19.19 18.34
C PRO A 462 -3.96 -17.93 17.54
N PHE A 463 -4.95 -17.31 16.90
CA PHE A 463 -4.78 -16.05 16.19
C PHE A 463 -4.20 -14.92 17.05
N GLY A 464 -3.41 -14.04 16.43
CA GLY A 464 -2.74 -12.90 17.07
C GLY A 464 -1.38 -13.23 17.70
N THR A 465 -1.00 -14.51 17.78
CA THR A 465 0.34 -14.95 18.23
C THR A 465 1.47 -14.57 17.26
N LEU A 466 1.13 -14.26 16.00
CA LEU A 466 2.07 -13.75 14.98
C LEU A 466 2.56 -12.31 15.23
N GLY A 467 2.05 -11.59 16.22
CA GLY A 467 2.55 -10.25 16.56
C GLY A 467 3.95 -10.32 17.16
N ILE A 468 4.85 -9.40 16.76
CA ILE A 468 6.28 -9.39 17.16
C ILE A 468 6.49 -9.68 18.66
N HIS A 469 5.76 -8.97 19.53
CA HIS A 469 5.87 -9.14 20.99
C HIS A 469 5.35 -10.49 21.48
N LYS A 470 4.29 -11.02 20.87
CA LYS A 470 3.73 -12.32 21.24
C LYS A 470 4.62 -13.47 20.77
N GLN A 471 5.25 -13.35 19.59
CA GLN A 471 6.20 -14.36 19.11
C GLN A 471 7.34 -14.58 20.10
N SER A 472 7.87 -13.52 20.71
CA SER A 472 8.94 -13.64 21.71
C SER A 472 8.53 -14.31 23.03
N GLU A 473 7.23 -14.44 23.30
CA GLU A 473 6.73 -15.13 24.51
C GLU A 473 6.74 -16.66 24.34
N PHE A 474 6.70 -17.17 23.11
CA PHE A 474 6.67 -18.61 22.82
C PHE A 474 8.04 -19.10 22.34
N LYS A 475 8.87 -19.57 23.28
CA LYS A 475 10.22 -20.09 22.98
C LYS A 475 10.21 -21.31 22.06
N ASP A 476 9.20 -22.17 22.22
CA ASP A 476 9.04 -23.43 21.50
C ASP A 476 8.02 -23.31 20.37
N ALA A 477 7.91 -22.15 19.74
CA ALA A 477 7.02 -21.96 18.60
C ALA A 477 7.75 -21.40 17.38
N GLN A 478 7.33 -21.83 16.20
CA GLN A 478 7.88 -21.42 14.93
C GLN A 478 6.77 -20.91 14.02
N VAL A 479 7.11 -19.93 13.19
CA VAL A 479 6.20 -19.49 12.14
C VAL A 479 6.19 -20.57 11.04
N CYS A 480 5.00 -21.01 10.67
CA CYS A 480 4.77 -22.05 9.69
C CYS A 480 3.83 -21.57 8.59
N LEU A 481 4.13 -21.98 7.36
CA LEU A 481 3.32 -21.77 6.17
C LEU A 481 2.60 -23.07 5.82
N LEU A 482 1.27 -23.05 5.88
CA LEU A 482 0.42 -24.17 5.49
C LEU A 482 -0.12 -23.93 4.07
N VAL A 483 0.48 -24.62 3.10
CA VAL A 483 0.19 -24.47 1.67
C VAL A 483 -1.05 -25.27 1.32
N PHE A 484 -2.06 -24.61 0.75
CA PHE A 484 -3.34 -25.22 0.41
C PHE A 484 -3.73 -25.13 -1.06
N ASP A 485 -3.06 -24.31 -1.87
CA ASP A 485 -3.28 -24.27 -3.33
C ASP A 485 -2.02 -23.80 -4.08
N CYS A 486 -1.95 -24.09 -5.38
CA CYS A 486 -0.89 -23.67 -6.29
C CYS A 486 -1.51 -23.12 -7.59
N LEU A 487 -1.23 -21.85 -7.88
CA LEU A 487 -1.85 -21.09 -8.98
C LEU A 487 -0.97 -21.01 -10.21
N TYR A 488 0.34 -21.16 -10.03
CA TYR A 488 1.35 -21.11 -11.08
C TYR A 488 2.56 -21.94 -10.67
N TYR A 489 3.14 -22.68 -11.61
CA TYR A 489 4.35 -23.46 -11.40
C TYR A 489 5.16 -23.54 -12.70
N ASN A 490 6.43 -23.11 -12.66
CA ASN A 490 7.43 -23.22 -13.73
C ASN A 490 6.89 -22.95 -15.15
N GLY A 491 6.34 -21.75 -15.37
CA GLY A 491 5.83 -21.34 -16.70
C GLY A 491 4.35 -21.64 -16.93
N GLN A 492 3.73 -22.48 -16.10
CA GLN A 492 2.35 -22.94 -16.30
C GLN A 492 1.38 -22.24 -15.35
N VAL A 493 0.31 -21.66 -15.90
CA VAL A 493 -0.82 -21.11 -15.13
C VAL A 493 -1.78 -22.26 -14.83
N LEU A 494 -2.06 -22.49 -13.55
CA LEU A 494 -2.82 -23.66 -13.08
C LEU A 494 -4.28 -23.34 -12.70
N MET A 495 -4.67 -22.06 -12.70
CA MET A 495 -5.99 -21.62 -12.19
C MET A 495 -7.19 -22.27 -12.89
N ASP A 496 -7.05 -22.59 -14.18
CA ASP A 496 -8.10 -23.24 -14.97
C ASP A 496 -8.22 -24.75 -14.73
N LEU A 497 -7.24 -25.36 -14.06
CA LEU A 497 -7.28 -26.77 -13.70
C LEU A 497 -8.21 -26.99 -12.51
N PRO A 498 -8.91 -28.14 -12.44
CA PRO A 498 -9.60 -28.59 -11.23
C PRO A 498 -8.68 -28.63 -10.00
N ILE A 499 -9.23 -28.37 -8.81
CA ILE A 499 -8.42 -28.39 -7.57
C ILE A 499 -7.76 -29.74 -7.30
N ARG A 500 -8.36 -30.85 -7.73
CA ARG A 500 -7.72 -32.17 -7.65
C ARG A 500 -6.40 -32.25 -8.41
N GLU A 501 -6.30 -31.60 -9.57
CA GLU A 501 -5.08 -31.55 -10.38
C GLU A 501 -4.06 -30.59 -9.76
N ARG A 502 -4.50 -29.40 -9.33
CA ARG A 502 -3.62 -28.44 -8.64
C ARG A 502 -3.04 -29.02 -7.35
N ARG A 503 -3.85 -29.77 -6.60
CA ARG A 503 -3.39 -30.47 -5.39
C ARG A 503 -2.47 -31.63 -5.72
N LYS A 504 -2.69 -32.35 -6.82
CA LYS A 504 -1.75 -33.36 -7.30
C LYS A 504 -0.38 -32.76 -7.64
N ILE A 505 -0.34 -31.62 -8.33
CA ILE A 505 0.90 -30.88 -8.62
C ILE A 505 1.63 -30.51 -7.31
N LEU A 506 0.89 -30.02 -6.30
CA LEU A 506 1.47 -29.78 -4.98
C LEU A 506 2.09 -31.04 -4.37
N LEU A 507 1.37 -32.16 -4.36
CA LEU A 507 1.87 -33.42 -3.80
C LEU A 507 3.06 -34.00 -4.56
N ASP A 508 3.10 -33.83 -5.87
CA ASP A 508 4.15 -34.36 -6.74
C ASP A 508 5.45 -33.53 -6.67
N HIS A 509 5.36 -32.23 -6.34
CA HIS A 509 6.51 -31.30 -6.40
C HIS A 509 6.90 -30.62 -5.08
N MET A 510 6.09 -30.72 -4.03
CA MET A 510 6.41 -30.17 -2.71
C MET A 510 6.81 -31.28 -1.74
N THR A 511 7.93 -31.07 -1.05
CA THR A 511 8.32 -31.84 0.13
C THR A 511 8.09 -31.01 1.38
N GLU A 512 7.46 -31.58 2.41
CA GLU A 512 7.25 -30.85 3.65
C GLU A 512 8.57 -30.57 4.37
N VAL A 513 8.75 -29.31 4.78
CA VAL A 513 9.80 -28.91 5.71
C VAL A 513 9.12 -28.73 7.06
N GLN A 514 9.29 -29.73 7.93
CA GLN A 514 8.59 -29.84 9.21
C GLN A 514 8.59 -28.52 9.98
N ASN A 515 7.40 -28.12 10.47
CA ASN A 515 7.15 -26.89 11.24
C ASN A 515 7.45 -25.57 10.51
N HIS A 516 7.79 -25.59 9.22
CA HIS A 516 8.11 -24.40 8.43
C HIS A 516 7.25 -24.29 7.17
N VAL A 517 7.26 -25.28 6.30
CA VAL A 517 6.44 -25.29 5.07
C VAL A 517 5.79 -26.66 4.97
N MET A 518 4.50 -26.73 5.24
CA MET A 518 3.74 -27.98 5.29
C MET A 518 2.48 -27.87 4.45
N PHE A 519 1.89 -29.00 4.09
CA PHE A 519 0.59 -29.00 3.45
C PHE A 519 -0.50 -28.63 4.45
N SER A 520 -1.58 -28.02 3.96
CA SER A 520 -2.84 -28.05 4.70
C SER A 520 -3.31 -29.50 4.88
N GLU A 521 -3.75 -29.82 6.10
CA GLU A 521 -4.43 -31.07 6.40
C GLU A 521 -5.77 -31.12 5.68
N GLN A 522 -5.96 -32.16 4.87
CA GLN A 522 -7.15 -32.36 4.07
C GLN A 522 -7.64 -33.80 4.11
N LYS A 523 -8.94 -33.98 3.90
CA LYS A 523 -9.57 -35.29 3.67
C LYS A 523 -10.52 -35.22 2.49
N LEU A 524 -10.50 -36.27 1.67
CA LEU A 524 -11.48 -36.46 0.60
C LEU A 524 -12.81 -36.92 1.20
N ILE A 525 -13.88 -36.20 0.92
CA ILE A 525 -15.23 -36.47 1.40
C ILE A 525 -16.17 -36.68 0.21
N LYS A 526 -16.87 -37.83 0.19
CA LYS A 526 -17.85 -38.17 -0.84
C LYS A 526 -19.26 -38.41 -0.30
N LYS A 527 -19.40 -38.64 1.01
CA LYS A 527 -20.68 -38.92 1.66
C LYS A 527 -20.96 -37.87 2.73
N SER A 528 -22.25 -37.58 2.94
CA SER A 528 -22.71 -36.63 3.97
C SER A 528 -22.32 -37.05 5.39
N ALA A 529 -22.40 -38.34 5.70
CA ALA A 529 -22.01 -38.88 7.01
C ALA A 529 -20.53 -38.59 7.33
N ASP A 530 -19.63 -38.82 6.37
CA ASP A 530 -18.19 -38.56 6.55
C ASP A 530 -17.92 -37.07 6.82
N LEU A 531 -18.71 -36.16 6.20
CA LEU A 531 -18.61 -34.73 6.44
C LEU A 531 -19.07 -34.36 7.85
N ALA A 532 -20.21 -34.92 8.29
CA ALA A 532 -20.76 -34.69 9.62
C ALA A 532 -19.77 -35.13 10.72
N ASP A 533 -19.17 -36.31 10.56
CA ASP A 533 -18.16 -36.83 11.48
C ASP A 533 -16.91 -35.94 11.52
N MET A 534 -16.48 -35.43 10.35
CA MET A 534 -15.34 -34.54 10.27
C MET A 534 -15.62 -33.18 10.93
N ILE A 535 -16.82 -32.62 10.74
CA ILE A 535 -17.25 -31.40 11.43
C ILE A 535 -17.23 -31.62 12.95
N ALA A 536 -17.85 -32.70 13.43
CA ALA A 536 -17.89 -33.01 14.86
C ALA A 536 -16.47 -33.17 15.46
N LYS A 537 -15.58 -33.88 14.76
CA LYS A 537 -14.18 -34.07 15.20
C LYS A 537 -13.43 -32.74 15.31
N VAL A 538 -13.54 -31.87 14.29
CA VAL A 538 -12.84 -30.58 14.26
C VAL A 538 -13.33 -29.66 15.38
N LEU A 539 -14.65 -29.63 15.62
CA LEU A 539 -15.22 -28.85 16.71
C LEU A 539 -14.83 -29.39 18.09
N GLN A 540 -14.77 -30.72 18.27
CA GLN A 540 -14.33 -31.34 19.52
C GLN A 540 -12.86 -31.04 19.83
N LEU A 541 -12.02 -30.89 18.79
CA LEU A 541 -10.63 -30.48 18.92
C LEU A 541 -10.45 -28.97 19.17
N GLY A 542 -11.54 -28.19 19.20
CA GLY A 542 -11.50 -26.75 19.42
C GLY A 542 -10.91 -25.96 18.24
N LEU A 543 -10.87 -26.56 17.05
CA LEU A 543 -10.40 -25.89 15.83
C LEU A 543 -11.50 -24.97 15.25
N GLU A 544 -11.10 -23.96 14.48
CA GLU A 544 -12.02 -22.91 13.99
C GLU A 544 -13.13 -23.46 13.09
N GLY A 545 -12.85 -24.53 12.32
CA GLY A 545 -13.82 -25.17 11.45
C GLY A 545 -13.18 -25.82 10.22
N LEU A 546 -13.92 -25.84 9.11
CA LEU A 546 -13.51 -26.46 7.85
C LEU A 546 -13.63 -25.50 6.67
N VAL A 547 -12.79 -25.71 5.65
CA VAL A 547 -12.95 -25.16 4.30
C VAL A 547 -13.23 -26.32 3.35
N LEU A 548 -14.35 -26.26 2.63
CA LEU A 548 -14.77 -27.30 1.70
C LEU A 548 -14.62 -26.79 0.27
N LYS A 549 -14.03 -27.62 -0.59
CA LYS A 549 -13.71 -27.29 -1.98
C LYS A 549 -14.16 -28.42 -2.90
N ASP A 550 -15.05 -28.16 -3.84
CA ASP A 550 -15.51 -29.15 -4.84
C ASP A 550 -14.33 -29.63 -5.70
N LEU A 551 -14.26 -30.93 -6.00
CA LEU A 551 -13.11 -31.52 -6.71
C LEU A 551 -12.88 -30.96 -8.11
N GLU A 552 -13.94 -30.54 -8.79
CA GLU A 552 -13.85 -29.95 -10.13
C GLU A 552 -13.75 -28.41 -10.10
N SER A 553 -13.66 -27.81 -8.91
CA SER A 553 -13.58 -26.35 -8.79
C SER A 553 -12.25 -25.81 -9.35
N LYS A 554 -12.38 -24.89 -10.30
CA LYS A 554 -11.28 -24.03 -10.76
C LYS A 554 -10.94 -22.98 -9.72
N TYR A 555 -9.77 -22.37 -9.85
CA TYR A 555 -9.43 -21.21 -9.02
C TYR A 555 -9.97 -19.95 -9.68
N GLU A 556 -10.97 -19.32 -9.06
CA GLU A 556 -11.64 -18.13 -9.59
C GLU A 556 -11.36 -16.91 -8.70
N PRO A 557 -10.43 -16.01 -9.12
CA PRO A 557 -10.00 -14.89 -8.31
C PRO A 557 -11.17 -14.00 -7.84
N GLY A 558 -11.29 -13.79 -6.52
CA GLY A 558 -12.32 -12.94 -5.92
C GLY A 558 -13.74 -13.52 -5.87
N LYS A 559 -14.00 -14.70 -6.46
CA LYS A 559 -15.31 -15.38 -6.37
C LYS A 559 -15.44 -16.15 -5.06
N ARG A 560 -16.68 -16.36 -4.60
CA ARG A 560 -17.02 -17.05 -3.34
C ARG A 560 -17.56 -18.47 -3.59
N HIS A 561 -16.75 -19.33 -4.21
CA HIS A 561 -17.21 -20.69 -4.58
C HIS A 561 -16.73 -21.79 -3.63
N TRP A 562 -15.72 -21.52 -2.79
CA TRP A 562 -15.44 -22.42 -1.67
C TRP A 562 -16.49 -22.25 -0.56
N LEU A 563 -16.54 -23.20 0.36
CA LEU A 563 -17.42 -23.16 1.51
C LEU A 563 -16.60 -23.11 2.79
N LYS A 564 -17.08 -22.38 3.80
CA LYS A 564 -16.53 -22.42 5.15
C LYS A 564 -17.59 -22.86 6.13
N VAL A 565 -17.26 -23.87 6.94
CA VAL A 565 -18.10 -24.36 8.03
C VAL A 565 -17.46 -23.89 9.33
N LYS A 566 -18.26 -23.29 10.20
CA LYS A 566 -17.88 -22.87 11.55
C LYS A 566 -19.00 -23.24 12.52
N LYS A 567 -18.65 -23.38 13.80
CA LYS A 567 -19.61 -23.61 14.90
C LYS A 567 -20.80 -22.64 14.81
N ASP A 568 -20.51 -21.35 14.62
CA ASP A 568 -21.50 -20.26 14.60
C ASP A 568 -22.49 -20.28 13.43
N TYR A 569 -22.22 -21.06 12.37
CA TYR A 569 -23.09 -21.11 11.19
C TYR A 569 -24.04 -22.30 11.20
N LEU A 570 -23.73 -23.32 12.01
CA LEU A 570 -24.49 -24.55 12.04
C LEU A 570 -25.75 -24.37 12.88
N PHE A 571 -26.82 -25.05 12.47
CA PHE A 571 -28.11 -25.04 13.18
C PHE A 571 -28.64 -23.62 13.42
N ASP A 572 -28.56 -22.77 12.39
CA ASP A 572 -28.98 -21.36 12.46
C ASP A 572 -28.34 -20.55 13.61
N GLY A 573 -27.11 -20.91 13.97
CA GLY A 573 -26.36 -20.24 15.02
C GLY A 573 -26.70 -20.71 16.44
N ALA A 574 -27.49 -21.78 16.59
CA ALA A 574 -27.79 -22.37 17.90
C ALA A 574 -26.53 -22.90 18.62
N MET A 575 -25.46 -23.17 17.87
CA MET A 575 -24.16 -23.57 18.42
C MET A 575 -23.19 -22.39 18.63
N ALA A 576 -23.56 -21.17 18.26
CA ALA A 576 -22.72 -20.01 18.50
C ALA A 576 -22.59 -19.74 20.01
N ASP A 577 -21.45 -19.20 20.44
CA ASP A 577 -21.32 -18.70 21.80
C ASP A 577 -22.23 -17.47 21.96
N THR A 578 -23.04 -17.45 23.01
CA THR A 578 -24.03 -16.39 23.28
C THR A 578 -23.75 -15.72 24.61
N ALA A 579 -24.05 -14.42 24.69
CA ALA A 579 -23.96 -13.64 25.92
C ALA A 579 -25.13 -12.66 26.01
N ASP A 580 -25.78 -12.61 27.17
CA ASP A 580 -26.82 -11.63 27.45
C ASP A 580 -26.19 -10.31 27.90
N LEU A 581 -26.37 -9.26 27.11
CA LEU A 581 -25.72 -7.96 27.31
C LEU A 581 -26.75 -6.84 27.47
N VAL A 582 -26.41 -5.86 28.30
CA VAL A 582 -27.20 -4.63 28.46
C VAL A 582 -26.68 -3.56 27.51
N VAL A 583 -27.58 -2.96 26.71
CA VAL A 583 -27.24 -1.82 25.84
C VAL A 583 -27.06 -0.57 26.70
N LEU A 584 -25.83 -0.05 26.76
CA LEU A 584 -25.49 1.14 27.56
C LEU A 584 -25.47 2.46 26.77
N GLY A 585 -25.43 2.39 25.44
CA GLY A 585 -25.34 3.59 24.60
C GLY A 585 -25.38 3.26 23.10
N ALA A 586 -25.36 4.31 22.29
CA ALA A 586 -25.38 4.23 20.83
C ALA A 586 -24.35 5.19 20.21
N TRP A 587 -23.98 4.93 18.96
CA TRP A 587 -23.10 5.77 18.15
C TRP A 587 -23.82 6.16 16.86
N PHE A 588 -23.59 7.39 16.37
CA PHE A 588 -24.04 7.78 15.02
C PHE A 588 -23.31 6.97 13.94
N GLY A 589 -24.03 6.65 12.86
CA GLY A 589 -23.61 5.73 11.79
C GLY A 589 -22.69 6.32 10.72
#